data_AF-A0A920MNX6-F1
#
_entry.id   AF-A0A920MNX6-F1
#
_cell.length_a   1.000
_cell.length_b   1.000
_cell.length_c   1.000
_cell.angle_alpha   90.00
_cell.angle_beta   90.00
_cell.angle_gamma   90.00
#
_symmetry.space_group_name_H-M   'P 1'
#
loop_
_entity.id
_entity.type
_entity.pdbx_description
1 polymer ?
#
loop_
_entity_poly.entity_id
_entity_poly.type
_entity_poly.pdbx_seq_one_letter_code
_entity_poly.pdbx_strand_id
1 'polypeptide(L)' 'MLDTIHGDEEIYLHAQEAVVKFYLPLGFKKIGERFFEAGIPHWKMVKK' A
#
# COMPACT_ATOMS: atom_id res chain seq x y z
N MET A 1 5.76 7.69 -13.80
CA MET A 1 4.98 6.60 -13.17
C MET A 1 5.67 6.32 -11.84
N LEU A 2 5.17 6.80 -10.70
CA LEU A 2 5.89 6.88 -9.39
C LEU A 2 7.16 7.77 -9.37
N ASP A 3 7.90 7.87 -10.48
CA ASP A 3 9.14 8.66 -10.63
C ASP A 3 8.96 10.18 -10.46
N THR A 4 7.71 10.65 -10.47
CA THR A 4 7.35 12.08 -10.32
C THR A 4 6.87 12.42 -8.92
N ILE A 5 6.88 11.47 -7.99
CA ILE A 5 6.50 11.73 -6.60
C ILE A 5 7.73 12.28 -5.87
N HIS A 6 7.62 13.51 -5.38
CA HIS A 6 8.66 14.15 -4.58
C HIS A 6 8.95 13.28 -3.35
N GLY A 7 10.23 13.00 -3.08
CA GLY A 7 10.68 12.04 -2.07
C GLY A 7 10.36 12.41 -0.61
N ASP A 8 9.67 13.53 -0.39
CA ASP A 8 9.28 14.02 0.93
C ASP A 8 7.78 13.75 1.24
N GLU A 9 7.00 13.25 0.26
CA GLU A 9 5.57 12.98 0.41
C GLU A 9 5.28 11.51 0.71
N GLU A 10 4.54 11.26 1.79
CA GLU A 10 4.09 9.90 2.15
C GLU A 10 3.08 9.39 1.10
N ILE A 11 3.41 8.26 0.46
CA ILE A 11 2.51 7.58 -0.47
C ILE A 11 1.66 6.60 0.32
N TYR A 12 0.34 6.73 0.20
CA TYR A 12 -0.63 5.83 0.81
C TYR A 12 -1.47 5.12 -0.26
N LEU A 13 -1.83 3.85 0.01
CA LEU A 13 -2.76 3.08 -0.81
C LEU A 13 -3.53 2.04 0.01
N HIS A 14 -4.63 1.56 -0.58
CA HIS A 14 -5.34 0.34 -0.16
C HIS A 14 -4.94 -0.80 -1.10
N ALA A 15 -4.06 -1.70 -0.66
CA ALA A 15 -3.66 -2.85 -1.47
C ALA A 15 -4.62 -4.00 -1.21
N GLN A 16 -5.10 -4.65 -2.28
CA GLN A 16 -5.68 -5.99 -2.15
C GLN A 16 -4.66 -6.94 -1.53
N GLU A 17 -5.09 -7.81 -0.61
CA GLU A 17 -4.21 -8.72 0.12
C GLU A 17 -3.37 -9.60 -0.82
N ALA A 18 -3.94 -10.01 -1.95
CA ALA A 18 -3.28 -10.81 -2.98
C ALA A 18 -2.00 -10.17 -3.55
N VAL A 19 -1.91 -8.83 -3.57
CA VAL A 19 -0.77 -8.09 -4.15
C VAL A 19 0.09 -7.39 -3.09
N VAL A 20 -0.17 -7.59 -1.79
CA VAL A 20 0.66 -6.99 -0.73
C VAL A 20 2.15 -7.32 -0.92
N LYS A 21 2.48 -8.57 -1.30
CA LYS A 21 3.87 -9.02 -1.51
C LYS A 21 4.58 -8.28 -2.65
N PHE A 22 3.84 -7.71 -3.60
CA PHE A 22 4.41 -6.88 -4.66
C PHE A 22 4.86 -5.51 -4.12
N TYR A 23 4.11 -4.92 -3.17
CA TYR A 23 4.41 -3.59 -2.63
C TYR A 23 5.48 -3.59 -1.53
N LEU A 24 5.63 -4.69 -0.78
CA LEU A 24 6.65 -4.80 0.27
C LEU A 24 8.08 -4.46 -0.20
N PRO A 25 8.62 -5.04 -1.30
CA PRO A 25 9.97 -4.72 -1.77
C PRO A 25 10.10 -3.29 -2.33
N LEU A 26 8.98 -2.62 -2.65
CA LEU A 26 8.96 -1.23 -3.09
C LEU A 26 9.03 -0.22 -1.94
N GLY A 27 9.11 -0.71 -0.69
CA GLY A 27 9.25 0.12 0.52
C GLY A 27 7.93 0.39 1.25
N PHE A 28 6.81 -0.15 0.78
CA PHE A 28 5.53 -0.01 1.46
C PHE A 28 5.42 -0.92 2.68
N LYS A 29 4.71 -0.44 3.71
CA LYS A 29 4.44 -1.17 4.95
C LYS A 29 2.95 -1.23 5.22
N LYS A 30 2.45 -2.39 5.66
CA LYS A 30 1.07 -2.55 6.14
C LYS A 30 0.86 -1.72 7.41
N ILE A 31 -0.24 -0.99 7.49
CA ILE A 31 -0.66 -0.21 8.65
C ILE A 31 -2.03 -0.68 9.12
N GLY A 32 -2.18 -0.91 10.43
CA GLY A 32 -3.44 -1.30 11.04
C GLY A 32 -3.83 -2.73 10.71
N GLU A 33 -5.15 -2.96 10.59
CA GLU A 33 -5.76 -4.27 10.41
C GLU A 33 -6.24 -4.52 8.97
N ARG A 34 -6.45 -5.79 8.64
CA ARG A 34 -7.09 -6.21 7.38
C ARG A 34 -8.53 -5.71 7.36
N PHE A 35 -8.95 -5.12 6.24
CA PHE A 35 -10.34 -4.72 6.02
C PHE A 35 -10.87 -5.29 4.71
N PHE A 36 -12.17 -5.13 4.45
CA PHE A 36 -12.80 -5.57 3.22
C PHE A 36 -13.37 -4.39 2.45
N GLU A 37 -13.15 -4.39 1.13
CA GLU A 37 -13.71 -3.42 0.20
C GLU A 37 -14.30 -4.21 -0.98
N ALA A 38 -15.59 -4.00 -1.27
CA ALA A 38 -16.35 -4.79 -2.24
C ALA A 38 -16.21 -6.33 -2.05
N GLY A 39 -16.08 -6.80 -0.80
CA GLY A 39 -15.91 -8.21 -0.46
C GLY A 39 -14.48 -8.77 -0.66
N ILE A 40 -13.52 -7.94 -1.06
CA ILE A 40 -12.13 -8.33 -1.27
C ILE A 40 -11.28 -7.88 -0.06
N PRO A 41 -10.40 -8.74 0.49
CA PRO A 41 -9.54 -8.35 1.60
C PRO A 41 -8.46 -7.36 1.15
N HIS A 42 -8.26 -6.30 1.93
CA HIS A 42 -7.31 -5.22 1.68
C HIS A 42 -6.50 -4.88 2.94
N TRP A 43 -5.39 -4.19 2.70
CA TRP A 43 -4.53 -3.59 3.72
C TRP A 43 -4.25 -2.12 3.37
N LYS A 44 -4.27 -1.26 4.37
CA LYS A 44 -3.70 0.07 4.24
C LYS A 44 -2.19 -0.08 4.19
N MET A 45 -1.55 0.51 3.19
CA MET A 45 -0.11 0.50 3.05
C MET A 45 0.42 1.92 2.86
N VAL A 46 1.58 2.20 3.45
CA VAL A 46 2.27 3.49 3.34
C VAL A 46 3.73 3.30 2.97
N LYS A 47 4.28 4.21 2.15
CA LYS A 47 5.70 4.34 1.83
C LYS A 47 6.12 5.78 2.15
N LYS A 48 7.18 5.93 2.94
CA LYS A 48 7.86 7.21 3.15
C LYS A 48 8.87 7.45 2.04
#